data_AF-A0A177E7T4-F1
#
_entry.id   AF-A0A177E7T4-F1
#
_cell.length_a   1.000
_cell.length_b   1.000
_cell.length_c   1.000
_cell.angle_alpha   90.00
_cell.angle_beta   90.00
_cell.angle_gamma   90.00
#
_symmetry.space_group_name_H-M   'P 1'
#
loop_
_entity.id
_entity.type
_entity.pdbx_description
1 polymer ?
#
loop_
_entity_poly.entity_id
_entity_poly.type
_entity_poly.pdbx_seq_one_letter_code
_entity_poly.pdbx_strand_id
1 'polypeptide(L)'
;MTRNPFEVLGISPEMVRDLDEEALFGLVKACYRALQRAYHPDLQANGKEKAVELNLAFEALDLERNPESFKTHRRAYLRRLSRRTQKKTIDDLTKKLATLLRQKELLAENFWQHLLIASESSGATLFPDSPRGIKVTLLDLGLKFNTSFTGFARHVAFKEMLFDEEGRLYYRFPKRRYFQPVNFIILVGSVARRKLEIWPLLEKEPTPEAAEGGLPDLKAFKILNAISVEVFKKTCLPLLKTALYENAYLFSLHRRYSTLKPLVFVEGMILKIEAANSKDYARIIKREVSSRQRELPSGFLALSSGDNT
;
A
#
# COMPACT_ATOMS: atom_id res chain seq x y z
N MET A 1 36.34 -25.93 -21.91
CA MET A 1 35.40 -24.80 -21.76
C MET A 1 34.29 -25.17 -20.80
N THR A 2 34.02 -24.35 -19.79
CA THR A 2 32.96 -24.58 -18.79
C THR A 2 31.58 -24.08 -19.24
N ARG A 3 31.50 -23.19 -20.24
CA ARG A 3 30.26 -22.62 -20.80
C ARG A 3 30.07 -23.01 -22.26
N ASN A 4 28.81 -23.02 -22.73
CA ASN A 4 28.51 -23.32 -24.13
C ASN A 4 28.91 -22.13 -25.01
N PRO A 5 29.52 -22.34 -26.20
CA PRO A 5 29.95 -21.24 -27.08
C PRO A 5 28.84 -20.24 -27.45
N PHE A 6 27.59 -20.69 -27.62
CA PHE A 6 26.45 -19.79 -27.88
C PHE A 6 26.16 -18.85 -26.70
N GLU A 7 26.39 -19.32 -25.48
CA GLU A 7 26.20 -18.55 -24.24
C GLU A 7 27.27 -17.47 -24.08
N VAL A 8 28.52 -17.79 -24.46
CA VAL A 8 29.65 -16.84 -24.46
C VAL A 8 29.39 -15.66 -25.39
N LEU A 9 28.74 -15.91 -26.53
CA LEU A 9 28.34 -14.88 -27.49
C LEU A 9 27.02 -14.17 -27.11
N GLY A 10 26.40 -14.52 -25.99
CA GLY A 10 25.15 -13.92 -25.52
C GLY A 10 23.91 -14.35 -26.31
N ILE A 11 23.99 -15.45 -27.08
CA ILE A 11 22.88 -15.95 -27.88
C ILE A 11 22.01 -16.84 -26.99
N SER A 12 20.72 -16.52 -26.91
CA SER A 12 19.79 -17.29 -26.09
C SER A 12 19.52 -18.67 -26.72
N PRO A 13 19.26 -19.70 -25.90
CA PRO A 13 18.86 -21.01 -26.41
C PRO A 13 17.63 -20.96 -27.33
N GLU A 14 16.70 -20.03 -27.10
CA GLU A 14 15.47 -19.87 -27.90
C GLU A 14 15.79 -19.43 -29.32
N MET A 15 16.70 -18.45 -29.48
CA MET A 15 17.19 -18.01 -30.79
C MET A 15 17.88 -19.16 -31.56
N VAL A 16 18.63 -20.02 -30.84
CA VAL A 16 19.29 -21.20 -31.41
C VAL A 16 18.30 -22.28 -31.89
N ARG A 17 17.10 -22.33 -31.29
CA ARG A 17 16.02 -23.25 -31.67
C ARG A 17 15.29 -22.78 -32.91
N ASP A 18 14.98 -21.48 -32.97
CA ASP A 18 14.04 -20.93 -33.94
C ASP A 18 14.71 -20.51 -35.26
N LEU A 19 16.04 -20.37 -35.28
CA LEU A 19 16.83 -20.03 -36.47
C LEU A 19 17.40 -21.27 -37.17
N ASP A 20 17.42 -21.23 -38.50
CA ASP A 20 18.13 -22.19 -39.35
C ASP A 20 19.65 -22.05 -39.20
N GLU A 21 20.41 -23.08 -39.59
CA GLU A 21 21.87 -23.14 -39.35
C GLU A 21 22.62 -21.96 -40.00
N GLU A 22 22.24 -21.56 -41.21
CA GLU A 22 22.85 -20.43 -41.93
C GLU A 22 22.52 -19.08 -41.26
N ALA A 23 21.25 -18.86 -40.88
CA ALA A 23 20.81 -17.66 -40.20
C ALA A 23 21.45 -17.54 -38.81
N LEU A 24 21.54 -18.66 -38.09
CA LEU A 24 22.19 -18.73 -36.78
C LEU A 24 23.69 -18.46 -36.88
N PHE A 25 24.36 -18.97 -37.91
CA PHE A 25 25.78 -18.66 -38.13
C PHE A 25 26.00 -17.20 -38.53
N GLY A 26 25.08 -16.62 -39.32
CA GLY A 26 25.05 -15.18 -39.59
C GLY A 26 24.96 -14.34 -38.30
N LEU A 27 24.09 -14.75 -37.36
CA LEU A 27 23.97 -14.13 -36.05
C LEU A 27 25.26 -14.28 -35.22
N VAL A 28 25.88 -15.47 -35.21
CA VAL A 28 27.17 -15.72 -34.55
C VAL A 28 28.26 -14.77 -35.06
N LYS A 29 28.38 -14.60 -36.39
CA LYS A 29 29.34 -13.65 -37.01
C LYS A 29 29.05 -12.20 -36.58
N ALA A 30 27.79 -11.80 -36.55
CA ALA A 30 27.39 -10.45 -36.15
C ALA A 30 27.71 -10.17 -34.66
N CYS A 31 27.32 -11.08 -33.77
CA CYS A 31 27.59 -10.99 -32.33
C CYS A 31 29.09 -11.00 -32.04
N TYR A 32 29.86 -11.87 -32.68
CA TYR A 32 31.31 -11.92 -32.54
C TYR A 32 31.98 -10.59 -32.94
N ARG A 33 31.62 -10.02 -34.11
CA ARG A 33 32.16 -8.74 -34.57
C ARG A 33 31.81 -7.59 -33.62
N ALA A 34 30.58 -7.57 -33.10
CA ALA A 34 30.15 -6.55 -32.13
C ALA A 34 30.92 -6.68 -30.80
N LEU A 35 31.07 -7.91 -30.28
CA LEU A 35 31.75 -8.18 -29.02
C LEU A 35 33.27 -7.99 -29.12
N GLN A 36 33.90 -8.33 -30.24
CA GLN A 36 35.32 -8.03 -30.46
C GLN A 36 35.61 -6.53 -30.46
N ARG A 37 34.71 -5.71 -31.02
CA ARG A 37 34.85 -4.25 -30.97
C ARG A 37 34.69 -3.71 -29.55
N ALA A 38 33.79 -4.27 -28.77
CA ALA A 38 33.53 -3.85 -27.39
C ALA A 38 34.63 -4.28 -26.41
N TYR A 39 35.23 -5.45 -26.61
CA TYR A 39 36.25 -6.04 -25.72
C TYR A 39 37.67 -6.02 -26.30
N HIS A 40 37.95 -5.14 -27.26
CA HIS A 40 39.27 -5.03 -27.86
C HIS A 40 40.32 -4.74 -26.77
N PRO A 41 41.47 -5.46 -26.76
CA PRO A 41 42.48 -5.32 -25.71
C PRO A 41 43.10 -3.93 -25.60
N ASP A 42 43.01 -3.13 -26.68
CA ASP A 42 43.48 -1.73 -26.68
C ASP A 42 42.50 -0.75 -26.03
N LEU A 43 41.23 -1.13 -25.83
CA LEU A 43 40.19 -0.27 -25.26
C LEU A 43 39.87 -0.60 -23.79
N GLN A 44 40.19 -1.81 -23.31
CA GLN A 44 39.96 -2.22 -21.93
C GLN A 44 41.09 -3.11 -21.39
N ALA A 45 41.61 -2.78 -20.21
CA ALA A 45 42.70 -3.52 -19.55
C ALA A 45 42.34 -5.00 -19.24
N ASN A 46 41.07 -5.32 -19.02
CA ASN A 46 40.56 -6.69 -18.82
C ASN A 46 40.01 -7.34 -20.10
N GLY A 47 40.23 -6.73 -21.28
CA GLY A 47 39.68 -7.19 -22.56
C GLY A 47 40.37 -8.42 -23.13
N LYS A 48 41.65 -8.69 -22.77
CA LYS A 48 42.44 -9.80 -23.33
C LYS A 48 41.82 -11.18 -23.06
N GLU A 49 41.43 -11.45 -21.81
CA GLU A 49 40.86 -12.76 -21.44
C GLU A 49 39.51 -13.01 -22.12
N LYS A 50 38.65 -11.98 -22.16
CA LYS A 50 37.35 -12.06 -22.84
C LYS A 50 37.49 -12.16 -24.36
N ALA A 51 38.45 -11.47 -24.96
CA ALA A 51 38.72 -11.57 -26.39
C ALA A 51 39.19 -12.99 -26.77
N VAL A 52 40.03 -13.62 -25.94
CA VAL A 52 40.43 -15.02 -26.13
C VAL A 52 39.24 -15.96 -26.00
N GLU A 53 38.38 -15.76 -24.99
CA GLU A 53 37.16 -16.56 -24.81
C GLU A 53 36.20 -16.45 -26.01
N LEU A 54 36.03 -15.24 -26.54
CA LEU A 54 35.21 -14.96 -27.72
C LEU A 54 35.77 -15.61 -28.99
N ASN A 55 37.09 -15.56 -29.19
CA ASN A 55 37.74 -16.18 -30.35
C ASN A 55 37.57 -17.70 -30.32
N LEU A 56 37.82 -18.33 -29.17
CA LEU A 56 37.66 -19.77 -29.03
C LEU A 56 36.18 -20.19 -29.18
N ALA A 57 35.23 -19.38 -28.69
CA ALA A 57 33.81 -19.63 -28.89
C ALA A 57 33.38 -19.50 -30.35
N PHE A 58 33.94 -18.54 -31.09
CA PHE A 58 33.70 -18.39 -32.53
C PHE A 58 34.26 -19.56 -33.33
N GLU A 59 35.50 -19.99 -33.05
CA GLU A 59 36.11 -21.15 -33.72
C GLU A 59 35.31 -22.45 -33.48
N ALA A 60 34.80 -22.64 -32.27
CA ALA A 60 33.95 -23.80 -31.95
C ALA A 60 32.59 -23.78 -32.68
N LEU A 61 32.13 -22.61 -33.10
CA LEU A 61 30.87 -22.36 -33.81
C LEU A 61 31.06 -22.03 -35.30
N ASP A 62 32.24 -22.30 -35.84
CA ASP A 62 32.54 -22.07 -37.25
C ASP A 62 31.86 -23.14 -38.12
N LEU A 63 30.72 -22.78 -38.73
CA LEU A 63 29.92 -23.67 -39.57
C LEU A 63 30.68 -24.06 -40.85
N GLU A 64 31.49 -23.15 -41.39
CA GLU A 64 32.26 -23.36 -42.63
C GLU A 64 33.45 -24.30 -42.39
N ARG A 65 34.08 -24.18 -41.22
CA ARG A 65 35.28 -24.96 -40.88
C ARG A 65 34.96 -26.30 -40.20
N ASN A 66 33.98 -26.34 -39.29
CA ASN A 66 33.64 -27.52 -38.48
C ASN A 66 32.12 -27.67 -38.27
N PRO A 67 31.36 -28.15 -39.28
CA PRO A 67 29.90 -28.26 -39.19
C PRO A 67 29.41 -29.23 -38.09
N GLU A 68 30.17 -30.30 -37.81
CA GLU A 68 29.83 -31.26 -36.75
C GLU A 68 29.99 -30.68 -35.33
N SER A 69 30.98 -29.80 -35.14
CA SER A 69 31.15 -29.07 -33.87
C SER A 69 29.95 -28.17 -33.61
N PHE A 70 29.53 -27.41 -34.63
CA PHE A 70 28.37 -26.53 -34.57
C PHE A 70 27.10 -27.28 -34.17
N LYS A 71 26.80 -28.40 -34.85
CA LYS A 71 25.64 -29.27 -34.54
C LYS A 71 25.70 -29.85 -33.14
N THR A 72 26.89 -30.24 -32.68
CA THR A 72 27.09 -30.80 -31.33
C THR A 72 26.81 -29.75 -30.25
N HIS A 73 27.35 -28.55 -30.40
CA HIS A 73 27.11 -27.45 -29.47
C HIS A 73 25.66 -26.97 -29.50
N ARG A 74 25.02 -26.95 -30.67
CA ARG A 74 23.58 -26.64 -30.83
C ARG A 74 22.73 -27.65 -30.09
N ARG A 75 22.93 -28.95 -30.30
CA ARG A 75 22.21 -30.02 -29.60
C ARG A 75 22.43 -29.97 -28.09
N ALA A 76 23.66 -29.74 -27.63
CA ALA A 76 23.98 -29.64 -26.21
C ALA A 76 23.30 -28.41 -25.55
N TYR A 77 23.22 -27.29 -26.27
CA TYR A 77 22.58 -26.06 -25.77
C TYR A 77 21.06 -26.20 -25.75
N LEU A 78 20.46 -26.80 -26.77
CA LEU A 78 19.02 -27.09 -26.82
C LEU A 78 18.59 -28.14 -25.78
N ARG A 79 19.46 -29.08 -25.41
CA ARG A 79 19.23 -29.98 -24.26
C ARG A 79 19.11 -29.21 -22.93
N ARG A 80 19.67 -28.00 -22.81
CA ARG A 80 19.42 -27.15 -21.64
C ARG A 80 18.02 -26.53 -21.66
N LEU A 81 17.48 -26.18 -22.84
CA LEU A 81 16.08 -25.76 -23.01
C LEU A 81 15.08 -26.87 -22.69
N SER A 82 15.47 -28.13 -22.92
CA SER A 82 14.72 -29.32 -22.48
C SER A 82 14.55 -29.39 -20.95
N ARG A 83 15.10 -28.45 -20.17
CA ARG A 83 14.62 -28.11 -18.82
C ARG A 83 13.21 -27.50 -18.89
N ARG A 84 12.27 -28.35 -19.31
CA ARG A 84 10.82 -28.28 -19.06
C ARG A 84 10.51 -27.87 -17.62
N THR A 85 11.45 -28.10 -16.70
CA THR A 85 11.45 -27.65 -15.30
C THR A 85 11.41 -26.14 -15.11
N GLN A 86 12.10 -25.28 -15.88
CA GLN A 86 12.06 -23.83 -15.59
C GLN A 86 10.73 -23.19 -15.98
N LYS A 87 10.25 -23.45 -17.20
CA LYS A 87 8.91 -23.00 -17.63
C LYS A 87 7.82 -23.59 -16.74
N LYS A 88 7.87 -24.89 -16.44
CA LYS A 88 6.95 -25.52 -15.47
C LYS A 88 7.05 -24.90 -14.08
N THR A 89 8.25 -24.53 -13.62
CA THR A 89 8.43 -23.83 -12.33
C THR A 89 7.78 -22.46 -12.36
N ILE A 90 7.93 -21.71 -13.45
CA ILE A 90 7.26 -20.41 -13.65
C ILE A 90 5.74 -20.61 -13.66
N ASP A 91 5.23 -21.58 -14.41
CA ASP A 91 3.80 -21.92 -14.48
C ASP A 91 3.25 -22.38 -13.12
N ASP A 92 4.02 -23.17 -12.36
CA ASP A 92 3.63 -23.62 -11.02
C ASP A 92 3.67 -22.48 -10.00
N LEU A 93 4.66 -21.58 -10.09
CA LEU A 93 4.75 -20.40 -9.22
C LEU A 93 3.64 -19.40 -9.51
N THR A 94 3.31 -19.17 -10.77
CA THR A 94 2.19 -18.29 -11.16
C THR A 94 0.85 -18.84 -10.69
N LYS A 95 0.61 -20.15 -10.80
CA LYS A 95 -0.57 -20.81 -10.21
C LYS A 95 -0.64 -20.68 -8.69
N LYS A 96 0.49 -20.90 -8.00
CA LYS A 96 0.59 -20.72 -6.55
C LYS A 96 0.29 -19.27 -6.14
N LEU A 97 0.86 -18.30 -6.86
CA LEU A 97 0.61 -16.88 -6.63
C LEU A 97 -0.87 -16.55 -6.78
N ALA A 98 -1.52 -17.01 -7.85
CA ALA A 98 -2.96 -16.80 -8.06
C ALA A 98 -3.81 -17.40 -6.93
N THR A 99 -3.44 -18.58 -6.44
CA THR A 99 -4.13 -19.24 -5.32
C THR A 99 -3.95 -18.46 -4.02
N LEU A 100 -2.72 -18.00 -3.73
CA LEU A 100 -2.42 -17.22 -2.53
C LEU A 100 -3.12 -15.85 -2.54
N LEU A 101 -3.19 -15.18 -3.70
CA LEU A 101 -3.94 -13.93 -3.83
C LEU A 101 -5.43 -14.14 -3.55
N ARG A 102 -6.03 -15.20 -4.10
CA ARG A 102 -7.43 -15.55 -3.83
C ARG A 102 -7.67 -15.86 -2.35
N GLN A 103 -6.78 -16.61 -1.71
CA GLN A 103 -6.87 -16.90 -0.28
C GLN A 103 -6.74 -15.62 0.57
N LYS A 104 -5.83 -14.72 0.21
CA LYS A 104 -5.68 -13.41 0.87
C LYS A 104 -6.99 -12.60 0.78
N GLU A 105 -7.61 -12.55 -0.39
CA GLU A 105 -8.87 -11.82 -0.60
C GLU A 105 -10.01 -12.41 0.23
N LEU A 106 -10.15 -13.74 0.23
CA LEU A 106 -11.15 -14.45 1.05
C LEU A 106 -10.94 -14.23 2.54
N LEU A 107 -9.69 -14.30 3.02
CA LEU A 107 -9.36 -14.01 4.41
C LEU A 107 -9.67 -12.56 4.78
N ALA A 108 -9.37 -11.60 3.90
CA ALA A 108 -9.69 -10.20 4.12
C ALA A 108 -11.21 -9.95 4.17
N GLU A 109 -12.00 -10.63 3.34
CA GLU A 109 -13.46 -10.59 3.40
C GLU A 109 -13.99 -11.20 4.69
N ASN A 110 -13.58 -12.43 5.03
CA ASN A 110 -14.04 -13.10 6.24
C ASN A 110 -13.69 -12.32 7.51
N PHE A 111 -12.48 -11.77 7.58
CA PHE A 111 -12.07 -10.95 8.72
C PHE A 111 -12.85 -9.63 8.77
N TRP A 112 -13.12 -9.01 7.63
CA TRP A 112 -13.97 -7.82 7.56
C TRP A 112 -15.40 -8.10 8.06
N GLN A 113 -16.02 -9.19 7.61
CA GLN A 113 -17.33 -9.61 8.09
C GLN A 113 -17.34 -9.87 9.60
N HIS A 114 -16.29 -10.53 10.11
CA HIS A 114 -16.12 -10.71 11.55
C HIS A 114 -16.05 -9.38 12.30
N LEU A 115 -15.33 -8.37 11.79
CA LEU A 115 -15.29 -7.04 12.40
C LEU A 115 -16.66 -6.35 12.39
N LEU A 116 -17.45 -6.51 11.33
CA LEU A 116 -18.80 -5.95 11.25
C LEU A 116 -19.73 -6.60 12.29
N ILE A 117 -19.76 -7.93 12.37
CA ILE A 117 -20.57 -8.67 13.37
C ILE A 117 -20.15 -8.29 14.79
N ALA A 118 -18.83 -8.23 15.06
CA ALA A 118 -18.32 -7.79 16.36
C ALA A 118 -18.75 -6.36 16.68
N SER A 119 -18.86 -5.48 15.68
CA SER A 119 -19.27 -4.08 15.87
C SER A 119 -20.74 -3.91 16.28
N GLU A 120 -21.60 -4.87 15.97
CA GLU A 120 -23.01 -4.86 16.38
C GLU A 120 -23.17 -5.12 17.88
N SER A 121 -22.35 -6.01 18.43
CA SER A 121 -22.39 -6.45 19.83
C SER A 121 -21.42 -5.69 20.74
N SER A 122 -20.41 -5.03 20.17
CA SER A 122 -19.37 -4.34 20.94
C SER A 122 -19.79 -2.94 21.41
N GLY A 123 -19.14 -2.48 22.49
CA GLY A 123 -19.20 -1.11 22.98
C GLY A 123 -18.45 -0.13 22.09
N ALA A 124 -17.61 0.73 22.67
CA ALA A 124 -16.88 1.75 21.92
C ALA A 124 -15.68 1.22 21.11
N THR A 125 -15.21 -0.01 21.36
CA THR A 125 -13.99 -0.58 20.74
C THR A 125 -14.14 -2.06 20.43
N LEU A 126 -13.43 -2.53 19.40
CA LEU A 126 -13.22 -3.96 19.08
C LEU A 126 -11.94 -4.54 19.70
N PHE A 127 -11.34 -3.83 20.66
CA PHE A 127 -10.10 -4.27 21.29
C PHE A 127 -10.40 -5.40 22.28
N PRO A 128 -9.55 -6.44 22.36
CA PRO A 128 -9.73 -7.50 23.36
C PRO A 128 -9.76 -6.94 24.78
N ASP A 129 -8.88 -5.98 25.08
CA ASP A 129 -8.85 -5.23 26.31
C ASP A 129 -9.40 -3.83 26.08
N SER A 130 -10.60 -3.56 26.60
CA SER A 130 -11.21 -2.24 26.49
C SER A 130 -10.35 -1.20 27.21
N PRO A 131 -9.94 -0.12 26.53
CA PRO A 131 -9.17 0.96 27.15
C PRO A 131 -10.02 1.65 28.22
N ARG A 132 -9.44 1.85 29.40
CA ARG A 132 -10.10 2.46 30.57
C ARG A 132 -9.18 3.49 31.20
N GLY A 133 -9.75 4.61 31.64
CA GLY A 133 -9.01 5.64 32.37
C GLY A 133 -7.87 6.27 31.58
N ILE A 134 -7.98 6.35 30.25
CA ILE A 134 -6.94 6.93 29.38
C ILE A 134 -7.47 8.07 28.53
N LYS A 135 -6.59 9.03 28.27
CA LYS A 135 -6.79 10.11 27.30
C LYS A 135 -5.81 9.94 26.14
N VAL A 136 -6.33 10.06 24.94
CA VAL A 136 -5.59 9.91 23.69
C VAL A 136 -5.63 11.23 22.94
N THR A 137 -4.45 11.76 22.61
CA THR A 137 -4.32 12.95 21.76
C THR A 137 -4.10 12.50 20.31
N LEU A 138 -4.94 12.99 19.41
CA LEU A 138 -4.97 12.62 18.00
C LEU A 138 -4.65 13.84 17.14
N LEU A 139 -3.78 13.66 16.14
CA LEU A 139 -3.64 14.60 15.03
C LEU A 139 -4.70 14.30 13.96
N ASP A 140 -5.58 15.26 13.72
CA ASP A 140 -6.56 15.22 12.64
C ASP A 140 -5.85 15.45 11.30
N LEU A 141 -5.90 14.43 10.43
CA LEU A 141 -5.23 14.48 9.13
C LEU A 141 -5.98 15.38 8.17
N GLY A 142 -7.29 15.16 8.00
CA GLY A 142 -8.15 15.97 7.13
C GLY A 142 -8.04 17.45 7.46
N LEU A 143 -8.14 17.84 8.73
CA LEU A 143 -7.95 19.24 9.12
C LEU A 143 -6.54 19.74 8.81
N LYS A 144 -5.50 18.97 9.12
CA LYS A 144 -4.11 19.36 8.82
C LYS A 144 -3.89 19.63 7.32
N PHE A 145 -4.50 18.82 6.47
CA PHE A 145 -4.33 18.94 5.02
C PHE A 145 -5.26 19.96 4.38
N ASN A 146 -6.47 20.14 4.92
CA ASN A 146 -7.45 21.09 4.42
C ASN A 146 -7.21 22.53 4.90
N THR A 147 -6.47 22.75 6.00
CA THR A 147 -6.10 24.11 6.40
C THR A 147 -5.06 24.67 5.46
N SER A 148 -5.41 25.73 4.72
CA SER A 148 -4.43 26.49 3.95
C SER A 148 -3.40 27.10 4.89
N PHE A 149 -2.11 27.01 4.54
CA PHE A 149 -1.00 27.66 5.26
C PHE A 149 -1.05 29.20 5.21
N THR A 150 -2.19 29.79 4.87
CA THR A 150 -2.38 31.23 4.70
C THR A 150 -2.92 31.83 5.99
N GLY A 151 -2.02 32.15 6.92
CA GLY A 151 -2.33 32.97 8.09
C GLY A 151 -1.62 32.50 9.36
N PHE A 152 -1.09 33.46 10.13
CA PHE A 152 -0.40 33.27 11.40
C PHE A 152 -1.23 32.61 12.52
N ALA A 153 -2.48 32.23 12.26
CA ALA A 153 -3.28 31.44 13.17
C ALA A 153 -2.94 29.95 13.01
N ARG A 154 -2.03 29.44 13.87
CA ARG A 154 -1.81 28.01 14.05
C ARG A 154 -3.10 27.34 14.51
N HIS A 155 -3.95 26.93 13.57
CA HIS A 155 -5.11 26.12 13.89
C HIS A 155 -4.62 24.74 14.32
N VAL A 156 -4.72 24.51 15.62
CA VAL A 156 -4.29 23.27 16.25
C VAL A 156 -5.22 22.15 15.80
N ALA A 157 -4.78 21.33 14.85
CA ALA A 157 -5.52 20.18 14.31
C ALA A 157 -5.50 18.98 15.28
N PHE A 158 -5.63 19.21 16.59
CA PHE A 158 -5.64 18.14 17.59
C PHE A 158 -7.06 17.86 18.08
N LYS A 159 -7.41 16.59 18.02
CA LYS A 159 -8.60 15.99 18.65
C LYS A 159 -8.14 15.25 19.90
N GLU A 160 -9.06 15.05 20.82
CA GLU A 160 -8.81 14.19 21.97
C GLU A 160 -9.95 13.20 22.17
N MET A 161 -9.57 11.98 22.53
CA MET A 161 -10.48 10.95 23.01
C MET A 161 -10.20 10.71 24.49
N LEU A 162 -11.26 10.47 25.25
CA LEU A 162 -11.19 10.09 26.66
C LEU A 162 -12.00 8.82 26.84
N PHE A 163 -11.39 7.82 27.48
CA PHE A 163 -12.06 6.62 27.95
C PHE A 163 -12.21 6.73 29.46
N ASP A 164 -13.45 6.59 29.95
CA ASP A 164 -13.69 6.52 31.39
C ASP A 164 -13.32 5.15 31.97
N GLU A 165 -13.55 4.98 33.28
CA GLU A 165 -13.25 3.73 33.98
C GLU A 165 -14.14 2.58 33.50
N GLU A 166 -15.33 2.89 32.98
CA GLU A 166 -16.27 1.96 32.39
C GLU A 166 -15.98 1.67 30.90
N GLY A 167 -15.01 2.35 30.29
CA GLY A 167 -14.62 2.19 28.88
C GLY A 167 -15.54 2.92 27.89
N ARG A 168 -16.36 3.87 28.35
CA ARG A 168 -17.16 4.74 27.50
C ARG A 168 -16.27 5.79 26.84
N LEU A 169 -16.56 6.05 25.57
CA LEU A 169 -15.79 6.96 24.75
C LEU A 169 -16.39 8.37 24.76
N TYR A 170 -15.53 9.34 25.01
CA TYR A 170 -15.83 10.76 24.88
C TYR A 170 -14.85 11.42 23.92
N TYR A 171 -15.35 12.43 23.20
CA TYR A 171 -14.59 13.12 22.16
C TYR A 171 -14.56 14.62 22.40
N ARG A 172 -13.39 15.22 22.16
CA ARG A 172 -13.21 16.67 22.17
C ARG A 172 -12.61 17.11 20.84
N PHE A 173 -13.41 17.78 20.04
CA PHE A 173 -12.99 18.37 18.77
C PHE A 173 -12.10 19.59 18.98
N PRO A 174 -11.29 19.95 17.98
CA PRO A 174 -10.53 21.19 17.99
C PRO A 174 -11.43 22.38 18.37
N LYS A 175 -10.89 23.30 19.18
CA LYS A 175 -11.58 24.51 19.68
C LYS A 175 -12.75 24.24 20.66
N ARG A 176 -13.11 22.99 20.98
CA ARG A 176 -14.13 22.70 22.01
C ARG A 176 -13.50 22.57 23.38
N ARG A 177 -14.16 23.16 24.38
CA ARG A 177 -13.70 23.11 25.78
C ARG A 177 -14.00 21.78 26.45
N TYR A 178 -15.13 21.17 26.12
CA TYR A 178 -15.70 20.02 26.81
C TYR A 178 -15.72 18.76 25.94
N PHE A 179 -15.61 17.61 26.62
CA PHE A 179 -15.78 16.29 26.05
C PHE A 179 -17.26 15.95 25.88
N GLN A 180 -17.60 15.37 24.73
CA GLN A 180 -18.96 14.93 24.38
C GLN A 180 -19.00 13.40 24.32
N PRO A 181 -20.04 12.75 24.88
CA PRO A 181 -20.19 11.31 24.77
C PRO A 181 -20.42 10.91 23.31
N VAL A 182 -19.76 9.84 22.89
CA VAL A 182 -19.88 9.32 21.53
C VAL A 182 -20.24 7.84 21.57
N ASN A 183 -21.44 7.53 21.06
CA ASN A 183 -22.03 6.18 21.05
C ASN A 183 -22.20 5.59 19.64
N PHE A 184 -21.75 6.31 18.61
CA PHE A 184 -21.91 5.92 17.22
C PHE A 184 -20.59 5.54 16.53
N ILE A 185 -19.45 5.74 17.19
CA ILE A 185 -18.13 5.32 16.73
C ILE A 185 -17.77 4.00 17.41
N ILE A 186 -17.18 3.10 16.63
CA ILE A 186 -16.56 1.88 17.12
C ILE A 186 -15.12 1.86 16.63
N LEU A 187 -14.16 1.88 17.55
CA LEU A 187 -12.75 1.79 17.19
C LEU A 187 -12.39 0.36 16.78
N VAL A 188 -11.77 0.24 15.61
CA VAL A 188 -11.46 -1.04 14.98
C VAL A 188 -10.03 -1.46 15.29
N GLY A 189 -9.10 -0.52 15.24
CA GLY A 189 -7.69 -0.81 15.46
C GLY A 189 -6.79 0.33 15.00
N SER A 190 -5.50 0.11 15.14
CA SER A 190 -4.48 1.05 14.68
C SER A 190 -3.46 0.38 13.75
N VAL A 191 -2.88 1.20 12.86
CA VAL A 191 -1.77 0.81 11.99
C VAL A 191 -0.60 1.75 12.24
N ALA A 192 0.57 1.19 12.54
CA ALA A 192 1.77 1.99 12.78
C ALA A 192 2.14 2.85 11.57
N ARG A 193 2.44 4.14 11.78
CA ARG A 193 2.78 5.09 10.71
C ARG A 193 3.93 4.63 9.82
N ARG A 194 4.90 3.91 10.39
CA ARG A 194 6.07 3.40 9.64
C ARG A 194 5.70 2.36 8.58
N LYS A 195 4.53 1.73 8.68
CA LYS A 195 4.10 0.65 7.78
C LYS A 195 3.13 1.10 6.70
N LEU A 196 2.61 2.32 6.81
CA LEU A 196 1.51 2.79 5.97
C LEU A 196 1.63 4.29 5.74
N GLU A 197 1.66 4.70 4.49
CA GLU A 197 1.44 6.09 4.12
C GLU A 197 -0.07 6.30 3.89
N ILE A 198 -0.72 6.99 4.83
CA ILE A 198 -2.19 7.09 4.85
C ILE A 198 -2.75 8.07 3.82
N TRP A 199 -1.97 9.09 3.46
CA TRP A 199 -2.41 10.23 2.67
C TRP A 199 -3.01 9.86 1.30
N PRO A 200 -2.38 8.99 0.49
CA PRO A 200 -2.92 8.59 -0.80
C PRO A 200 -4.21 7.75 -0.71
N LEU A 201 -4.52 7.24 0.49
CA LEU A 201 -5.64 6.33 0.72
C LEU A 201 -6.90 7.06 1.20
N LEU A 202 -6.78 8.33 1.57
CA LEU A 202 -7.91 9.14 2.04
C LEU A 202 -8.81 9.55 0.87
N GLU A 203 -10.12 9.51 1.10
CA GLU A 203 -11.13 9.98 0.17
C GLU A 203 -11.00 11.49 -0.07
N LYS A 204 -11.26 11.89 -1.32
CA LYS A 204 -11.12 13.28 -1.81
C LYS A 204 -12.44 13.72 -2.42
N GLU A 205 -12.96 14.84 -1.98
CA GLU A 205 -14.14 15.48 -2.54
C GLU A 205 -13.74 16.78 -3.22
N PRO A 206 -14.24 17.08 -4.44
CA PRO A 206 -13.95 18.34 -5.08
C PRO A 206 -14.45 19.51 -4.23
N THR A 207 -13.68 20.59 -4.14
CA THR A 207 -14.14 21.82 -3.50
C THR A 207 -15.14 22.54 -4.40
N PRO A 208 -16.09 23.32 -3.84
CA PRO A 208 -17.06 24.08 -4.63
C PRO A 208 -16.39 24.94 -5.71
N GLU A 209 -15.26 25.57 -5.38
CA GLU A 209 -14.52 26.44 -6.29
C GLU A 209 -13.88 25.68 -7.46
N ALA A 210 -13.55 24.39 -7.27
CA ALA A 210 -12.99 23.56 -8.33
C ALA A 210 -14.05 22.88 -9.19
N ALA A 211 -15.24 22.62 -8.63
CA ALA A 211 -16.39 22.12 -9.38
C ALA A 211 -16.86 23.14 -10.43
N GLU A 212 -16.69 24.45 -10.16
CA GLU A 212 -17.15 25.54 -11.04
C GLU A 212 -16.05 26.14 -11.94
N GLY A 213 -14.75 26.06 -11.56
CA GLY A 213 -13.71 26.89 -12.17
C GLY A 213 -12.42 26.22 -12.65
N GLY A 214 -12.26 24.90 -12.52
CA GLY A 214 -11.07 24.20 -13.04
C GLY A 214 -9.73 24.65 -12.40
N LEU A 215 -9.68 24.72 -11.07
CA LEU A 215 -8.47 25.04 -10.31
C LEU A 215 -7.41 23.90 -10.38
N PRO A 216 -6.10 24.22 -10.25
CA PRO A 216 -5.04 23.21 -10.29
C PRO A 216 -5.06 22.23 -9.09
N ASP A 217 -4.85 20.95 -9.47
CA ASP A 217 -4.92 19.63 -8.80
C ASP A 217 -4.99 19.46 -7.27
N LEU A 218 -4.37 20.30 -6.43
CA LEU A 218 -4.29 20.02 -4.97
C LEU A 218 -5.19 20.92 -4.11
N LYS A 219 -5.52 22.12 -4.58
CA LYS A 219 -6.52 22.99 -3.92
C LYS A 219 -7.94 22.66 -4.36
N ALA A 220 -8.06 21.82 -5.38
CA ALA A 220 -9.32 21.42 -5.97
C ALA A 220 -10.07 20.37 -5.16
N PHE A 221 -9.43 19.75 -4.16
CA PHE A 221 -10.03 18.67 -3.38
C PHE A 221 -9.89 18.91 -1.88
N LYS A 222 -11.00 18.70 -1.20
CA LYS A 222 -11.11 18.55 0.24
C LYS A 222 -10.89 17.10 0.62
N ILE A 223 -10.15 16.89 1.69
CA ILE A 223 -9.70 15.56 2.08
C ILE A 223 -10.48 15.11 3.30
N LEU A 224 -11.08 13.95 3.15
CA LEU A 224 -11.90 13.35 4.17
C LEU A 224 -11.04 12.42 5.02
N ASN A 225 -11.36 12.36 6.31
CA ASN A 225 -10.82 11.36 7.22
C ASN A 225 -11.52 10.01 7.03
N ALA A 226 -11.64 9.56 5.78
CA ALA A 226 -12.34 8.35 5.41
C ALA A 226 -11.58 7.61 4.31
N ILE A 227 -11.76 6.29 4.26
CA ILE A 227 -11.18 5.38 3.28
C ILE A 227 -12.30 4.42 2.84
N SER A 228 -12.43 4.17 1.54
CA SER A 228 -13.28 3.09 1.04
C SER A 228 -12.92 1.73 1.64
N VAL A 229 -13.93 0.90 1.89
CA VAL A 229 -13.73 -0.42 2.49
C VAL A 229 -12.79 -1.30 1.66
N GLU A 230 -12.85 -1.22 0.33
CA GLU A 230 -11.97 -1.99 -0.56
C GLU A 230 -10.50 -1.63 -0.35
N VAL A 231 -10.19 -0.33 -0.32
CA VAL A 231 -8.83 0.17 -0.09
C VAL A 231 -8.35 -0.20 1.32
N PHE A 232 -9.23 -0.07 2.32
CA PHE A 232 -8.94 -0.47 3.69
C PHE A 232 -8.61 -1.97 3.79
N LYS A 233 -9.46 -2.85 3.23
CA LYS A 233 -9.25 -4.31 3.21
C LYS A 233 -7.94 -4.70 2.53
N LYS A 234 -7.60 -4.07 1.41
CA LYS A 234 -6.41 -4.41 0.63
C LYS A 234 -5.11 -3.97 1.31
N THR A 235 -5.15 -2.80 1.96
CA THR A 235 -3.93 -2.06 2.35
C THR A 235 -3.75 -1.94 3.85
N CYS A 236 -4.83 -1.66 4.59
CA CYS A 236 -4.78 -1.37 6.02
C CYS A 236 -5.06 -2.61 6.88
N LEU A 237 -6.07 -3.40 6.50
CA LEU A 237 -6.54 -4.57 7.24
C LEU A 237 -5.43 -5.60 7.54
N PRO A 238 -4.49 -5.92 6.61
CA PRO A 238 -3.40 -6.87 6.91
C PRO A 238 -2.40 -6.36 7.96
N LEU A 239 -2.39 -5.05 8.22
CA LEU A 239 -1.47 -4.39 9.15
C LEU A 239 -2.15 -3.96 10.44
N LEU A 240 -3.48 -4.11 10.51
CA LEU A 240 -4.31 -3.64 11.59
C LEU A 240 -4.00 -4.41 12.88
N LYS A 241 -3.85 -3.65 13.98
CA LYS A 241 -3.79 -4.20 15.33
C LYS A 241 -4.96 -3.67 16.15
N THR A 242 -5.66 -4.54 16.86
CA THR A 242 -6.79 -4.21 17.74
C THR A 242 -6.30 -3.65 19.09
N ALA A 243 -5.44 -2.64 19.05
CA ALA A 243 -4.90 -1.97 20.22
C ALA A 243 -4.47 -0.53 19.86
N LEU A 244 -4.27 0.29 20.88
CA LEU A 244 -3.79 1.67 20.75
C LEU A 244 -2.27 1.73 20.87
N TYR A 245 -1.62 2.42 19.94
CA TYR A 245 -0.19 2.67 19.98
C TYR A 245 0.09 4.11 19.57
N GLU A 246 1.06 4.74 20.24
CA GLU A 246 1.56 6.04 19.78
C GLU A 246 2.19 5.93 18.39
N ASN A 247 2.11 7.02 17.62
CA ASN A 247 2.57 7.09 16.25
C ASN A 247 1.91 6.05 15.31
N ALA A 248 0.64 5.75 15.57
CA ALA A 248 -0.20 4.90 14.74
C ALA A 248 -1.46 5.66 14.27
N TYR A 249 -1.96 5.32 13.09
CA TYR A 249 -3.25 5.79 12.59
C TYR A 249 -4.36 4.97 13.24
N LEU A 250 -5.35 5.63 13.83
CA LEU A 250 -6.50 5.02 14.48
C LEU A 250 -7.69 4.96 13.52
N PHE A 251 -8.29 3.78 13.38
CA PHE A 251 -9.41 3.51 12.49
C PHE A 251 -10.68 3.20 13.26
N SER A 252 -11.83 3.57 12.69
CA SER A 252 -13.13 3.33 13.27
C SER A 252 -14.24 3.11 12.24
N LEU A 253 -15.32 2.47 12.68
CA LEU A 253 -16.59 2.40 11.96
C LEU A 253 -17.60 3.34 12.60
N HIS A 254 -18.39 4.03 11.79
CA HIS A 254 -19.45 4.90 12.27
C HIS A 254 -20.82 4.28 11.94
N ARG A 255 -21.57 3.88 12.96
CA ARG A 255 -22.85 3.14 12.82
C ARG A 255 -23.85 3.81 11.88
N ARG A 256 -23.86 5.15 11.80
CA ARG A 256 -24.78 5.92 10.96
C ARG A 256 -24.39 5.98 9.48
N TYR A 257 -23.10 5.84 9.16
CA TYR A 257 -22.60 5.97 7.78
C TYR A 257 -22.42 4.62 7.10
N SER A 258 -22.18 3.56 7.87
CA SER A 258 -21.97 2.21 7.35
C SER A 258 -23.13 1.68 6.50
N THR A 259 -24.36 2.20 6.67
CA THR A 259 -25.54 1.79 5.89
C THR A 259 -25.71 2.49 4.54
N LEU A 260 -25.20 3.71 4.36
CA LEU A 260 -25.41 4.49 3.13
C LEU A 260 -24.21 4.41 2.17
N LYS A 261 -22.99 4.50 2.71
CA LYS A 261 -21.73 4.31 1.98
C LYS A 261 -20.74 3.68 2.95
N PRO A 262 -20.35 2.41 2.78
CA PRO A 262 -19.47 1.74 3.72
C PRO A 262 -18.07 2.38 3.63
N LEU A 263 -17.76 3.22 4.61
CA LEU A 263 -16.49 3.91 4.77
C LEU A 263 -15.85 3.51 6.10
N VAL A 264 -14.51 3.45 6.10
CA VAL A 264 -13.71 3.33 7.31
C VAL A 264 -13.11 4.68 7.62
N PHE A 265 -13.34 5.18 8.83
CA PHE A 265 -12.89 6.50 9.24
C PHE A 265 -11.51 6.44 9.89
N VAL A 266 -10.70 7.45 9.58
CA VAL A 266 -9.39 7.68 10.20
C VAL A 266 -9.55 8.75 11.26
N GLU A 267 -9.70 8.34 12.51
CA GLU A 267 -9.94 9.28 13.62
C GLU A 267 -8.79 10.27 13.81
N GLY A 268 -7.57 9.80 13.55
CA GLY A 268 -6.36 10.60 13.50
C GLY A 268 -5.11 9.76 13.72
N MET A 269 -3.95 10.43 13.74
CA MET A 269 -2.70 9.82 14.16
C MET A 269 -2.53 10.01 15.67
N ILE A 270 -2.36 8.92 16.40
CA ILE A 270 -2.13 8.95 17.85
C ILE A 270 -0.78 9.59 18.11
N LEU A 271 -0.79 10.72 18.82
CA LEU A 271 0.41 11.43 19.23
C LEU A 271 0.86 11.03 20.62
N LYS A 272 -0.11 10.86 21.52
CA LYS A 272 0.13 10.61 22.93
C LYS A 272 -0.99 9.79 23.53
N ILE A 273 -0.64 8.85 24.39
CA ILE A 273 -1.56 8.11 25.27
C ILE A 273 -1.14 8.39 26.70
N GLU A 274 -2.05 8.90 27.52
CA GLU A 274 -1.78 9.19 28.93
C GLU A 274 -2.93 8.78 29.83
N ALA A 275 -2.65 8.54 31.12
CA ALA A 275 -3.69 8.31 32.10
C ALA A 275 -4.58 9.55 32.23
N ALA A 276 -5.89 9.34 32.27
CA ALA A 276 -6.85 10.40 32.46
C ALA A 276 -6.74 10.95 33.89
N ASN A 277 -6.86 12.28 34.03
CA ASN A 277 -6.85 12.93 35.33
C ASN A 277 -8.22 13.48 35.71
N SER A 278 -8.41 13.84 36.98
CA SER A 278 -9.66 14.39 37.51
C SER A 278 -10.15 15.64 36.75
N LYS A 279 -9.26 16.46 36.21
CA LYS A 279 -9.62 17.64 35.41
C LYS A 279 -10.19 17.27 34.05
N ASP A 280 -9.77 16.15 33.46
CA ASP A 280 -10.30 15.65 32.20
C ASP A 280 -11.76 15.20 32.37
N TYR A 281 -12.07 14.47 33.45
CA TYR A 281 -13.45 14.08 33.79
C TYR A 281 -14.35 15.26 34.12
N ALA A 282 -13.82 16.28 34.81
CA ALA A 282 -14.57 17.51 35.09
C ALA A 282 -14.99 18.28 33.82
N ARG A 283 -14.31 18.03 32.69
CA ARG A 283 -14.61 18.62 31.38
C ARG A 283 -15.58 17.80 30.54
N ILE A 284 -16.17 16.73 31.07
CA ILE A 284 -17.26 16.02 30.39
C ILE A 284 -18.54 16.84 30.51
N ILE A 285 -19.26 17.05 29.40
CA ILE A 285 -20.56 17.73 29.44
C ILE A 285 -21.53 16.88 30.28
N LYS A 286 -21.88 17.36 31.47
CA LYS A 286 -22.99 16.85 32.28
C LYS A 286 -24.32 17.34 31.70
N ARG A 287 -24.76 16.78 30.56
CA ARG A 287 -26.13 17.00 30.07
C ARG A 287 -26.80 15.66 29.80
N GLU A 288 -27.92 15.44 30.47
CA GLU A 288 -28.96 14.51 30.04
C GLU A 288 -29.35 14.85 28.59
N VAL A 289 -29.27 13.85 27.72
CA VAL A 289 -29.54 14.03 26.29
C VAL A 289 -31.05 14.05 26.08
N SER A 290 -31.63 15.26 26.09
CA SER A 290 -32.95 15.50 25.50
C SER A 290 -32.94 15.06 24.02
N SER A 291 -33.93 14.25 23.68
CA SER A 291 -34.19 13.57 22.41
C SER A 291 -34.58 14.51 21.27
N ARG A 292 -33.72 15.46 20.90
CA ARG A 292 -33.82 16.15 19.62
C ARG A 292 -32.75 15.66 18.67
N GLN A 293 -33.19 15.22 17.48
CA GLN A 293 -32.38 14.71 16.38
C GLN A 293 -31.11 15.56 16.22
N ARG A 294 -29.97 14.99 16.63
CA ARG A 294 -28.66 15.64 16.49
C ARG A 294 -28.14 15.37 15.09
N GLU A 295 -28.19 16.40 14.25
CA GLU A 295 -27.20 16.61 13.19
C GLU A 295 -25.80 16.41 13.79
N LEU A 296 -24.95 15.69 13.07
CA LEU A 296 -23.60 15.46 13.53
C LEU A 296 -22.85 16.79 13.60
N PRO A 297 -21.96 16.99 14.59
CA PRO A 297 -21.18 18.21 14.68
C PRO A 297 -20.48 18.51 13.36
N SER A 298 -20.44 19.77 12.93
CA SER A 298 -19.81 20.27 11.69
C SER A 298 -18.30 19.97 11.53
N GLY A 299 -17.70 19.20 12.44
CA GLY A 299 -16.34 18.66 12.36
C GLY A 299 -16.26 17.13 12.29
N PHE A 300 -17.40 16.43 12.29
CA PHE A 300 -17.49 14.98 12.08
C PHE A 300 -17.64 14.63 10.61
N LEU A 301 -18.36 15.49 9.91
CA LEU A 301 -18.34 15.59 8.48
C LEU A 301 -17.97 17.01 8.16
N ALA A 302 -16.96 17.19 7.34
CA ALA A 302 -16.89 18.37 6.53
C ALA A 302 -17.86 18.21 5.33
N LEU A 303 -19.08 17.70 5.57
CA LEU A 303 -20.21 17.81 4.67
C LEU A 303 -21.06 18.93 5.24
N SER A 304 -20.79 20.15 4.78
CA SER A 304 -21.79 21.20 4.80
C SER A 304 -22.98 20.68 4.00
N SER A 305 -24.11 20.51 4.67
CA SER A 305 -25.43 20.60 4.07
C SER A 305 -25.51 21.92 3.30
N GLY A 306 -25.23 21.87 2.01
CA GLY A 306 -25.79 22.81 1.05
C GLY A 306 -27.19 22.33 0.75
N ASP A 307 -28.16 22.81 1.53
CA ASP A 307 -29.56 22.88 1.14
C ASP A 307 -30.14 24.11 1.85
N ASN A 308 -30.19 25.21 1.11
CA ASN A 308 -31.24 26.22 1.17
C ASN A 308 -31.02 27.20 0.00
N THR A 309 -31.37 26.73 -1.21
CA THR A 309 -32.23 27.40 -2.20
C THR A 309 -32.42 26.47 -3.38
#